data_AF-A0A1V5TFS0-F1
#
_entry.id   AF-A0A1V5TFS0-F1
#
_cell.length_a   1.000
_cell.length_b   1.000
_cell.length_c   1.000
_cell.angle_alpha   90.00
_cell.angle_beta   90.00
_cell.angle_gamma   90.00
#
_symmetry.space_group_name_H-M   'P 1'
#
loop_
_entity.id
_entity.type
_entity.pdbx_description
1 polymer ?
#
loop_
_entity_poly.entity_id
_entity_poly.type
_entity_poly.pdbx_seq_one_letter_code
_entity_poly.pdbx_strand_id
1 'polypeptide(L)'
;MKSKNEKDTIFYSLDISDIQEIADQDLERELTKAEIKKVIDLVPNFINWADAISYAFMELRLPTNEELIERKRKRKIKVNI
;
A
#
# COMPACT_ATOMS: atom_id res chain seq x y z
N MET A 1 -0.82 -27.80 5.08
CA MET A 1 0.06 -26.61 5.16
C MET A 1 -0.79 -25.44 5.65
N LYS A 2 -0.49 -24.86 6.82
CA LYS A 2 -1.17 -23.65 7.30
C LYS A 2 -0.69 -22.48 6.43
N SER A 3 -1.61 -21.73 5.82
CA SER A 3 -1.27 -20.54 5.03
C SER A 3 -0.46 -19.58 5.90
N LYS A 4 0.68 -19.11 5.37
CA LYS A 4 1.45 -18.00 5.93
C LYS A 4 0.45 -16.85 6.16
N ASN A 5 0.37 -16.29 7.37
CA ASN A 5 -0.50 -15.16 7.66
C ASN A 5 -0.11 -14.01 6.71
N GLU A 6 -0.95 -13.71 5.72
CA GLU A 6 -0.72 -12.62 4.76
C GLU A 6 -0.70 -11.24 5.44
N LYS A 7 -1.15 -11.16 6.69
CA LYS A 7 -1.34 -9.94 7.48
C LYS A 7 -0.09 -9.05 7.59
N ASP A 8 1.11 -9.64 7.52
CA ASP A 8 2.37 -8.91 7.74
C ASP A 8 3.23 -8.81 6.47
N THR A 9 2.63 -8.97 5.28
CA THR A 9 3.38 -8.90 4.03
C THR A 9 3.63 -7.44 3.63
N ILE A 10 4.90 -7.05 3.56
CA ILE A 10 5.31 -5.78 2.96
C ILE A 10 5.22 -5.92 1.44
N PHE A 11 4.37 -5.11 0.80
CA PHE A 11 4.20 -5.09 -0.67
C PHE A 11 4.80 -3.84 -1.33
N TYR A 12 5.16 -2.83 -0.53
CA TYR A 12 5.86 -1.62 -0.95
C TYR A 12 6.74 -1.13 0.20
N SER A 13 7.98 -0.75 -0.09
CA SER A 13 8.94 -0.19 0.87
C SER A 13 9.87 0.78 0.15
N LEU A 14 10.36 1.77 0.89
CA LEU A 14 11.52 2.57 0.51
C LEU A 14 12.70 2.16 1.38
N ASP A 15 13.88 2.11 0.79
CA ASP A 15 15.13 1.81 1.49
C ASP A 15 16.18 2.93 1.34
N ILE A 16 17.37 2.68 1.89
CA ILE A 16 18.47 3.66 1.85
C ILE A 16 19.03 3.82 0.44
N SER A 17 19.00 2.76 -0.38
CA SER A 17 19.46 2.82 -1.77
C SER A 17 18.56 3.69 -2.61
N ASP A 18 17.24 3.62 -2.43
CA ASP A 18 16.30 4.54 -3.08
C ASP A 18 16.60 6.00 -2.73
N ILE A 19 16.88 6.28 -1.44
CA ILE A 19 17.24 7.63 -0.98
C ILE A 19 18.55 8.10 -1.63
N GLN A 20 19.55 7.23 -1.74
CA GLN A 20 20.84 7.59 -2.34
C GLN A 20 20.75 7.76 -3.85
N GLU A 21 19.93 6.97 -4.54
CA GLU A 21 19.69 7.12 -5.98
C GLU A 21 19.08 8.48 -6.29
N ILE A 22 18.06 8.90 -5.53
CA ILE A 22 17.47 10.23 -5.69
C ILE A 22 18.46 11.33 -5.29
N ALA A 23 19.31 11.12 -4.28
CA ALA A 23 20.33 12.09 -3.92
C ALA A 23 21.39 12.29 -5.01
N ASP A 24 21.81 11.21 -5.68
CA ASP A 24 22.72 11.29 -6.82
C ASP A 24 22.08 12.04 -7.99
N GLN A 25 20.80 11.79 -8.27
CA GLN A 25 20.06 12.46 -9.35
C GLN A 25 19.81 13.95 -9.08
N ASP A 26 19.36 14.30 -7.87
CA ASP A 26 18.91 15.66 -7.56
C ASP A 26 20.01 16.55 -6.97
N LEU A 27 20.99 15.96 -6.28
CA LEU A 27 22.04 16.67 -5.55
C LEU A 27 23.45 16.38 -6.06
N GLU A 28 23.61 15.49 -7.05
CA GLU A 28 24.89 15.07 -7.64
C GLU A 28 25.92 14.57 -6.60
N ARG A 29 25.43 13.98 -5.50
CA ARG A 29 26.29 13.37 -4.46
C ARG A 29 25.55 12.37 -3.58
N GLU A 30 26.31 11.53 -2.88
CA GLU A 30 25.79 10.74 -1.77
C GLU A 30 25.49 11.58 -0.53
N LEU A 31 24.43 11.18 0.19
CA LEU A 31 24.10 11.67 1.50
C LEU A 31 24.96 11.02 2.58
N THR A 32 25.31 11.82 3.59
CA THR A 32 25.90 11.31 4.82
C THR A 32 24.86 10.56 5.65
N LYS A 33 25.31 9.70 6.58
CA LYS A 33 24.42 8.98 7.51
C LYS A 33 23.50 9.91 8.30
N ALA A 34 23.97 11.10 8.67
CA ALA A 34 23.18 12.09 9.39
C ALA A 34 22.08 12.71 8.52
N GLU A 35 22.35 12.93 7.24
CA GLU A 35 21.36 13.42 6.27
C GLU A 35 20.32 12.35 5.94
N ILE A 36 20.76 11.10 5.69
CA ILE A 36 19.86 9.96 5.46
C ILE A 36 18.85 9.84 6.60
N LYS A 37 19.30 9.95 7.86
CA LYS A 37 18.39 9.89 9.01
C LYS A 37 17.33 10.99 8.95
N LYS A 38 17.71 12.23 8.64
CA LYS A 38 16.77 13.35 8.51
C LYS A 38 15.77 13.11 7.39
N VAL A 39 16.21 12.53 6.28
CA VAL A 39 15.33 12.17 5.16
C VAL A 39 14.34 11.08 5.58
N ILE A 40 14.79 10.00 6.22
CA ILE A 40 13.92 8.92 6.72
C ILE A 40 12.86 9.45 7.69
N ASP A 41 13.24 10.36 8.58
CA ASP A 41 12.31 10.95 9.56
C ASP A 41 11.27 11.88 8.89
N LEU A 42 11.58 12.44 7.71
CA LEU A 42 10.75 13.44 7.04
C LEU A 42 9.87 12.86 5.92
N VAL A 43 10.39 11.93 5.11
CA VAL A 43 9.72 11.33 3.95
C VAL A 43 8.31 10.79 4.25
N PRO A 44 8.05 10.09 5.37
CA PRO A 44 6.71 9.57 5.66
C PRO A 44 5.62 10.63 5.72
N ASN A 45 5.97 11.89 6.06
CA ASN A 45 5.00 13.00 6.10
C ASN A 45 4.47 13.39 4.71
N PHE A 46 5.17 12.98 3.65
CA PHE A 46 4.80 13.25 2.26
C PHE A 46 4.16 12.05 1.55
N ILE A 47 4.09 10.88 2.21
CA ILE A 47 3.48 9.67 1.65
C ILE A 47 2.10 9.46 2.27
N ASN A 48 1.05 9.75 1.50
CA ASN A 48 -0.32 9.50 1.89
C ASN A 48 -0.77 8.08 1.50
N TRP A 49 -0.21 7.07 2.19
CA TRP A 49 -0.47 5.66 1.91
C TRP A 49 -1.93 5.25 2.15
N ALA A 50 -2.61 5.89 3.11
CA ALA A 50 -4.00 5.58 3.44
C ALA A 50 -4.94 5.96 2.29
N ASP A 51 -4.74 7.14 1.70
CA ASP A 51 -5.54 7.58 0.56
C ASP A 51 -5.20 6.76 -0.69
N ALA A 52 -3.94 6.42 -0.93
CA ALA A 52 -3.55 5.56 -2.05
C ALA A 52 -4.27 4.19 -2.01
N ILE A 53 -4.33 3.57 -0.83
CA ILE A 53 -5.06 2.31 -0.62
C ILE A 53 -6.57 2.52 -0.85
N SER A 54 -7.13 3.60 -0.31
CA SER A 54 -8.56 3.93 -0.45
C SER A 54 -8.95 4.17 -1.91
N TYR A 55 -8.11 4.87 -2.68
CA TYR A 55 -8.30 5.07 -4.11
C TYR A 55 -8.22 3.76 -4.88
N ALA A 56 -7.30 2.86 -4.53
CA ALA A 56 -7.23 1.54 -5.16
C ALA A 56 -8.53 0.74 -4.93
N PHE A 57 -9.12 0.81 -3.73
CA PHE A 57 -10.42 0.18 -3.46
C PHE A 57 -11.53 0.76 -4.34
N MET A 58 -11.56 2.09 -4.49
CA MET A 58 -12.53 2.80 -5.33
C MET A 58 -12.39 2.43 -6.82
N GLU A 59 -11.17 2.47 -7.36
CA GLU A 59 -10.89 2.18 -8.76
C GLU A 59 -11.23 0.73 -9.12
N LEU A 60 -10.88 -0.22 -8.24
CA LEU A 60 -11.25 -1.63 -8.40
C LEU A 60 -12.73 -1.89 -8.10
N ARG A 61 -13.48 -0.89 -7.64
CA ARG A 61 -14.89 -0.97 -7.24
C ARG A 61 -15.12 -2.12 -6.26
N LEU A 62 -14.24 -2.22 -5.26
CA LEU A 62 -14.37 -3.25 -4.25
C LEU A 62 -15.68 -3.05 -3.48
N PRO A 63 -16.49 -4.11 -3.35
CA PRO A 63 -17.81 -3.98 -2.76
C PRO A 63 -17.73 -3.77 -1.25
N THR A 64 -18.69 -3.06 -0.71
CA THR A 64 -18.91 -3.03 0.74
C THR A 64 -19.39 -4.38 1.26
N ASN A 65 -19.32 -4.59 2.57
CA ASN A 65 -19.86 -5.80 3.19
C ASN A 65 -21.36 -5.98 2.93
N GLU A 66 -22.14 -4.89 2.88
CA GLU A 66 -23.57 -4.94 2.59
C GLU A 66 -23.83 -5.43 1.16
N GLU A 67 -23.09 -4.90 0.18
CA GLU A 67 -23.17 -5.34 -1.20
C GLU A 67 -22.75 -6.81 -1.36
N LEU A 68 -21.74 -7.25 -0.61
CA LEU A 68 -21.34 -8.66 -0.58
C LEU A 68 -22.44 -9.57 -0.01
N ILE A 69 -23.10 -9.15 1.06
CA ILE A 69 -24.22 -9.89 1.66
C ILE A 69 -25.37 -9.99 0.66
N GLU A 70 -25.70 -8.89 -0.01
CA GLU A 70 -26.79 -8.85 -1.00
C GLU A 70 -26.49 -9.72 -2.22
N ARG A 71 -25.24 -9.69 -2.74
CA ARG A 71 -24.80 -10.60 -3.80
C ARG A 71 -24.96 -12.06 -3.40
N LYS A 72 -24.65 -12.43 -2.16
CA LYS A 72 -24.83 -13.79 -1.64
C LYS A 72 -26.31 -14.19 -1.56
N ARG A 73 -27.20 -13.30 -1.12
CA ARG A 73 -28.65 -13.54 -1.06
C ARG A 73 -29.25 -13.78 -2.46
N LYS A 74 -28.94 -12.91 -3.42
CA LYS A 74 -29.39 -13.05 -4.82
C LYS A 74 -28.94 -14.37 -5.45
N ARG A 75 -27.70 -14.80 -5.20
CA ARG A 75 -27.19 -16.10 -5.68
C ARG A 75 -27.95 -17.29 -5.09
N LYS A 76 -28.31 -17.28 -3.81
CA LYS A 76 -29.09 -18.36 -3.19
C LYS A 76 -30.49 -18.50 -3.79
N ILE A 77 -31.16 -17.37 -4.09
CA ILE A 77 -32.49 -17.39 -4.70
C ILE A 77 -32.41 -17.95 -6.14
N LYS A 78 -31.40 -17.56 -6.91
CA LYS A 78 -31.20 -18.03 -8.30
C LYS A 78 -30.88 -19.53 -8.44
N VAL A 79 -30.40 -20.18 -7.38
CA VAL A 79 -30.07 -21.62 -7.38
C VAL A 79 -31.27 -22.47 -6.96
N ASN A 80 -32.27 -21.87 -6.30
CA ASN A 80 -33.47 -22.55 -5.80
C ASN A 80 -34.68 -22.41 -6.73
N ILE A 81 -34.50 -21.85 -7.93
CA ILE A 81 -35.46 -21.77 -9.04
C ILE A 81 -34.89 -22.59 -10.18
#